data_AF-A0A4Y7ZP43-F1
#
_entry.id   AF-A0A4Y7ZP43-F1
#
_cell.length_a   1.000
_cell.length_b   1.000
_cell.length_c   1.000
_cell.angle_alpha   90.00
_cell.angle_beta   90.00
_cell.angle_gamma   90.00
#
_symmetry.space_group_name_H-M   'P 1'
#
loop_
_entity.id
_entity.type
_entity.pdbx_description
1 polymer ?
#
loop_
_entity_poly.entity_id
_entity_poly.type
_entity_poly.pdbx_seq_one_letter_code
_entity_poly.pdbx_strand_id
1 'polypeptide(L)' 'MKAKEILLIMERRLHMQKEGITSPSEDIKRYTKEFVAKLTEIDGEDEIEIIRDEHILKSVHVPTGHVLAVYADKKT' A
#
# COMPACT_ATOMS: atom_id res chain seq x y z
N MET A 1 -7.18 -5.46 9.21
CA MET A 1 -6.89 -4.07 9.63
C MET A 1 -7.87 -3.15 8.94
N LYS A 2 -8.31 -2.05 9.56
CA LYS A 2 -9.24 -1.12 8.91
C LYS A 2 -8.51 -0.27 7.87
N ALA A 3 -9.18 0.07 6.76
CA ALA A 3 -8.60 0.87 5.69
C ALA A 3 -8.04 2.20 6.20
N LYS A 4 -8.75 2.87 7.12
CA LYS A 4 -8.30 4.11 7.76
C LYS A 4 -6.96 3.97 8.53
N GLU A 5 -6.72 2.82 9.16
CA GLU A 5 -5.49 2.56 9.92
C GLU A 5 -4.30 2.41 8.98
N ILE A 6 -4.50 1.72 7.85
CA ILE A 6 -3.47 1.55 6.83
C ILE A 6 -3.17 2.88 6.15
N LEU A 7 -4.21 3.64 5.83
CA LEU A 7 -4.08 4.95 5.20
C LEU A 7 -3.19 5.88 6.04
N LEU A 8 -3.46 6.00 7.35
CA LEU A 8 -2.65 6.79 8.28
C LEU A 8 -1.16 6.42 8.25
N ILE A 9 -0.85 5.12 8.26
CA ILE A 9 0.53 4.62 8.20
C ILE A 9 1.19 5.00 6.88
N MET A 10 0.47 4.84 5.77
CA MET A 10 1.00 5.05 4.43
C MET A 10 1.13 6.53 4.07
N GLU A 11 0.24 7.40 4.56
CA GLU A 11 0.37 8.85 4.44
C GLU A 11 1.61 9.36 5.18
N ARG A 12 1.85 8.86 6.41
CA ARG A 12 3.07 9.18 7.16
C ARG A 12 4.31 8.74 6.40
N ARG A 13 4.30 7.54 5.82
CA ARG A 13 5.41 7.03 5.01
C ARG A 13 5.66 7.90 3.77
N LEU A 14 4.60 8.28 3.07
CA LEU A 14 4.67 9.16 1.90
C LEU A 14 5.24 10.53 2.27
N HIS A 15 4.84 11.09 3.41
CA HIS A 15 5.36 12.35 3.93
C HIS A 15 6.87 12.26 4.20
N MET A 16 7.33 11.23 4.92
CA MET A 16 8.76 11.00 5.18
C MET A 16 9.59 10.83 3.90
N GLN A 17 9.01 10.26 2.83
CA GLN A 17 9.66 10.17 1.51
C GLN A 17 9.76 11.54 0.83
N LYS A 18 8.70 12.35 0.89
CA LYS A 18 8.67 13.72 0.32
C LYS A 18 9.65 14.66 1.01
N GLU A 19 9.81 14.52 2.32
CA GLU A 19 10.76 15.32 3.12
C GLU A 19 12.20 14.80 3.01
N GLY A 20 12.44 13.69 2.33
CA GLY A 20 13.77 13.09 2.20
C GLY A 20 14.28 12.40 3.48
N ILE A 21 13.46 12.27 4.53
CA ILE A 21 13.78 11.51 5.75
C ILE A 21 14.07 10.04 5.40
N THR A 22 13.33 9.50 4.42
CA THR A 22 13.62 8.19 3.82
C THR A 22 13.88 8.34 2.33
N SER A 23 14.83 7.57 1.81
CA SER A 23 15.20 7.58 0.39
C SER A 23 15.09 6.19 -0.23
N PRO A 24 13.87 5.61 -0.33
CA PRO A 24 13.68 4.36 -1.04
C PRO A 24 13.83 4.56 -2.56
N SER A 25 13.86 3.47 -3.33
CA SER A 25 13.89 3.54 -4.80
C SER A 25 12.69 4.29 -5.37
N GLU A 26 12.84 4.83 -6.59
CA GLU A 26 11.76 5.54 -7.27
C GLU A 26 10.52 4.66 -7.49
N ASP A 27 10.70 3.36 -7.72
CA ASP A 27 9.58 2.42 -7.80
C ASP A 27 8.79 2.36 -6.49
N ILE A 28 9.46 2.31 -5.33
CA ILE A 28 8.80 2.30 -4.02
C ILE A 28 8.09 3.63 -3.76
N LYS A 29 8.68 4.76 -4.14
CA LYS A 29 8.02 6.07 -4.04
C LYS A 29 6.74 6.12 -4.87
N ARG A 30 6.80 5.63 -6.12
CA ARG A 30 5.63 5.50 -7.01
C ARG A 30 4.55 4.60 -6.39
N TYR A 31 4.91 3.41 -5.92
CA TYR A 31 3.95 2.49 -5.30
C TYR A 31 3.33 3.06 -4.02
N THR A 32 4.13 3.71 -3.18
CA THR A 32 3.61 4.34 -1.95
C THR A 32 2.56 5.40 -2.30
N LYS A 33 2.84 6.24 -3.31
CA LYS A 33 1.92 7.27 -3.78
C LYS A 33 0.63 6.68 -4.36
N GLU A 34 0.73 5.69 -5.24
CA GLU A 34 -0.43 5.03 -5.86
C GLU A 34 -1.29 4.29 -4.82
N PHE A 35 -0.65 3.62 -3.87
CA PHE A 35 -1.37 2.89 -2.83
C PHE A 35 -2.13 3.83 -1.88
N VAL A 36 -1.55 4.96 -1.49
CA VAL A 36 -2.26 5.99 -0.71
C VAL A 36 -3.47 6.52 -1.48
N ALA A 37 -3.29 6.86 -2.77
CA ALA A 37 -4.40 7.37 -3.59
C ALA A 37 -5.57 6.38 -3.71
N LYS A 38 -5.27 5.10 -3.89
CA LYS A 38 -6.33 4.07 -3.92
C LYS A 38 -6.98 3.86 -2.55
N LEU A 39 -6.20 3.88 -1.47
CA LEU A 39 -6.74 3.75 -0.11
C LEU A 39 -7.68 4.90 0.26
N THR A 40 -7.43 6.13 -0.23
CA THR A 40 -8.32 7.28 0.02
C THR A 40 -9.70 7.16 -0.63
N GLU A 41 -9.86 6.28 -1.62
CA GLU A 41 -11.14 6.06 -2.32
C GLU A 41 -12.02 4.97 -1.67
N ILE A 42 -11.50 4.28 -0.65
CA ILE A 42 -12.17 3.17 0.03
C ILE A 42 -12.85 3.68 1.30
N ASP A 43 -13.94 3.05 1.71
CA ASP A 43 -14.54 3.29 3.02
C ASP A 43 -13.51 2.96 4.13
N GLY A 44 -13.27 3.91 5.02
CA GLY A 44 -12.32 3.76 6.12
C GLY A 44 -12.63 2.60 7.07
N GLU A 45 -13.90 2.15 7.12
CA GLU A 45 -14.35 1.02 7.93
C GLU A 45 -14.23 -0.34 7.23
N ASP A 46 -13.89 -0.36 5.93
CA ASP A 46 -13.62 -1.61 5.21
C ASP A 46 -12.40 -2.31 5.83
N GLU A 47 -12.51 -3.63 5.96
CA GLU A 47 -11.37 -4.45 6.33
C GLU A 47 -10.45 -4.62 5.14
N ILE A 48 -9.15 -4.57 5.40
CA ILE A 48 -8.12 -4.83 4.41
C ILE A 48 -7.39 -6.10 4.78
N GLU A 49 -7.30 -6.99 3.80
CA GLU A 49 -6.52 -8.22 3.84
C GLU A 49 -5.24 -8.05 3.02
N ILE A 50 -4.11 -8.47 3.60
CA ILE A 50 -2.83 -8.53 2.90
C ILE A 50 -2.57 -10.00 2.61
N ILE A 51 -2.76 -10.41 1.37
CA ILE A 51 -2.60 -11.79 0.92
C ILE A 51 -1.18 -11.95 0.38
N ARG A 52 -0.48 -12.99 0.84
CA ARG A 52 0.82 -13.39 0.27
C ARG A 52 0.62 -14.71 -0.45
N ASP A 53 0.61 -14.67 -1.78
CA ASP A 53 0.53 -15.87 -2.62
C ASP A 53 1.96 -16.26 -3.05
N GLU A 54 2.19 -17.55 -3.27
CA GLU A 54 3.46 -18.09 -3.77
C GLU A 54 3.76 -17.60 -5.19
N HIS A 55 2.72 -17.23 -5.94
CA HIS A 55 2.80 -16.69 -7.30
C HIS A 55 2.59 -15.17 -7.39
N ILE A 56 1.98 -14.57 -6.36
CA ILE A 56 1.69 -13.13 -6.29
C ILE A 56 2.37 -12.54 -5.07
N LEU A 57 3.35 -11.71 -5.37
CA LEU A 57 4.15 -11.00 -4.39
C LEU A 57 3.29 -9.95 -3.68
N LYS A 58 2.65 -10.33 -2.57
CA LYS A 58 1.81 -9.48 -1.70
C LYS A 58 0.74 -8.65 -2.45
N SER A 59 -0.51 -9.10 -2.40
CA SER A 59 -1.66 -8.28 -2.80
C SER A 59 -2.38 -7.69 -1.59
N VAL A 60 -2.95 -6.50 -1.76
CA VAL A 60 -3.83 -5.88 -0.75
C VAL A 60 -5.25 -5.88 -1.29
N HIS A 61 -6.13 -6.59 -0.62
CA HIS A 61 -7.52 -6.80 -0.98
C HIS A 61 -8.44 -6.08 0.00
N VAL A 62 -9.55 -5.59 -0.54
CA VAL A 62 -10.76 -5.23 0.21
C VAL A 62 -11.85 -6.27 -0.08
N PRO A 63 -12.79 -6.54 0.85
CA PRO A 63 -13.92 -7.45 0.69
C PRO A 63 -14.76 -7.19 -0.56
N THR A 64 -14.69 -5.97 -1.10
CA THR A 64 -15.32 -5.56 -2.36
C THR A 64 -14.66 -6.16 -3.61
N GLY A 65 -13.56 -6.92 -3.46
CA GLY A 65 -12.83 -7.58 -4.56
C GLY A 65 -11.78 -6.71 -5.25
N HIS A 66 -11.58 -5.46 -4.82
CA HIS A 66 -10.57 -4.59 -5.42
C HIS A 66 -9.15 -4.95 -4.96
N VAL A 67 -8.23 -5.01 -5.92
CA VAL A 67 -6.79 -5.16 -5.66
C VAL A 67 -6.15 -3.77 -5.64
N LEU A 68 -5.67 -3.36 -4.47
CA LEU A 68 -5.13 -2.02 -4.25
C LEU A 68 -3.67 -1.92 -4.70
N ALA A 69 -2.89 -2.95 -4.42
CA ALA A 69 -1.52 -3.05 -4.88
C ALA A 69 -1.11 -4.51 -5.04
N VAL A 70 -0.20 -4.75 -5.97
CA VAL A 70 0.55 -6.00 -6.12
C VAL A 70 2.02 -5.60 -6.09
N TYR A 71 2.79 -6.21 -5.21
CA TYR A 71 4.23 -5.97 -5.12
C TYR A 71 4.98 -7.06 -5.88
N ALA A 72 6.30 -6.91 -6.02
CA ALA A 72 7.19 -7.97 -6.45
C ALA A 72 8.43 -7.95 -5.54
N ASP A 73 8.59 -8.89 -4.58
CA ASP A 73 9.92 -9.18 -4.03
C ASP A 73 10.72 -9.77 -5.19
N LYS A 74 11.53 -8.93 -5.84
CA LYS A 74 12.71 -9.46 -6.50
C LYS A 74 13.54 -10.11 -5.39
N LYS A 75 13.56 -11.45 -5.35
CA LYS A 75 14.60 -12.18 -4.61
C LYS A 75 15.94 -11.71 -5.18
N THR A 76 16.60 -10.79 -4.47
CA THR A 76 18.04 -10.56 -4.56
C THR A 76 18.80 -11.76 -4.01
#